data_AF-A0A8T2XJK6-F1
#
_entry.id   AF-A0A8T2XJK6-F1
#
_cell.length_a   1.000
_cell.length_b   1.000
_cell.length_c   1.000
_cell.angle_alpha   90.00
_cell.angle_beta   90.00
_cell.angle_gamma   90.00
#
_symmetry.space_group_name_H-M   'P 1'
#
loop_
_entity.id
_entity.type
_entity.pdbx_description
1 polymer ?
#
loop_
_entity_poly.entity_id
_entity_poly.type
_entity_poly.pdbx_seq_one_letter_code
_entity_poly.pdbx_strand_id
1 'polypeptide(L)'
;MTQPFRSSHYFSPKFGTQTETATFLNGNGRSCRMNLSCYRSMTTVGNPAEASSEDSSAPVADVPPRIKFKRLDKTARHIMQILNKEAVEEVRGQREIPDIKPGYTVRLKVEVPENKRRVSTIIGTVIARRNAGIHTTFRLRRMVAGVGVESLLPL
;
A
#
# COMPACT_ATOMS: atom_id res chain seq x y z
N MET A 1 43.51 -14.37 30.13
CA MET A 1 43.57 -15.19 28.90
C MET A 1 42.33 -14.90 28.10
N THR A 2 42.52 -14.06 27.08
CA THR A 2 41.47 -13.50 26.22
C THR A 2 41.47 -14.31 24.94
N GLN A 3 40.32 -14.87 24.55
CA GLN A 3 40.06 -15.23 23.15
C GLN A 3 38.62 -14.86 22.77
N PRO A 4 38.44 -13.98 21.77
CA PRO A 4 37.14 -13.71 21.16
C PRO A 4 36.93 -14.62 19.94
N PHE A 5 35.90 -15.46 19.95
CA PHE A 5 35.53 -16.26 18.77
C PHE A 5 34.35 -15.64 18.02
N ARG A 6 34.73 -14.94 16.95
CA ARG A 6 34.05 -14.73 15.66
C ARG A 6 32.52 -14.61 15.62
N SER A 7 32.10 -13.40 15.24
CA SER A 7 30.83 -13.06 14.61
C SER A 7 30.49 -13.95 13.41
N SER A 8 29.36 -14.66 13.49
CA SER A 8 28.69 -15.29 12.35
C SER A 8 27.85 -14.23 11.62
N HIS A 9 28.37 -13.74 10.50
CA HIS A 9 27.60 -12.97 9.53
C HIS A 9 26.53 -13.85 8.91
N TYR A 10 25.25 -13.57 9.20
CA TYR A 10 24.14 -14.17 8.47
C TYR A 10 24.00 -13.51 7.11
N PHE A 11 24.45 -14.27 6.12
CA PHE A 11 24.36 -14.06 4.69
C PHE A 11 22.90 -13.86 4.24
N SER A 12 22.64 -12.73 3.59
CA SER A 12 21.35 -12.39 3.01
C SER A 12 21.18 -13.09 1.65
N PRO A 13 20.13 -13.89 1.42
CA PRO A 13 19.86 -14.41 0.09
C PRO A 13 19.26 -13.30 -0.80
N LYS A 14 20.07 -12.82 -1.76
CA LYS A 14 19.59 -12.04 -2.90
C LYS A 14 18.84 -12.98 -3.85
N PHE A 15 17.51 -12.96 -3.84
CA PHE A 15 16.72 -13.57 -4.91
C PHE A 15 16.48 -12.55 -6.01
N GLY A 16 17.11 -12.81 -7.15
CA GLY A 16 17.00 -12.02 -8.36
C GLY A 16 15.58 -12.04 -8.93
N THR A 17 15.22 -10.93 -9.55
CA THR A 17 14.07 -10.82 -10.44
C THR A 17 14.29 -11.74 -11.64
N GLN A 18 13.59 -12.88 -11.69
CA GLN A 18 13.39 -13.58 -12.94
C GLN A 18 12.25 -12.86 -13.67
N THR A 19 12.60 -12.01 -14.63
CA THR A 19 11.66 -11.66 -15.69
C THR A 19 11.47 -12.89 -16.56
N GLU A 20 10.46 -13.70 -16.25
CA GLU A 20 9.93 -14.66 -17.22
C GLU A 20 9.28 -13.86 -18.36
N THR A 21 9.95 -13.86 -19.51
CA THR A 21 9.35 -13.47 -20.78
C THR A 21 8.35 -14.55 -21.18
N ALA A 22 7.09 -14.39 -20.80
CA ALA A 22 6.00 -15.19 -21.35
C ALA A 22 5.71 -14.71 -22.79
N THR A 23 6.11 -15.51 -23.76
CA THR A 23 5.81 -15.29 -25.18
C THR A 23 4.36 -15.71 -25.45
N PHE A 24 3.44 -14.76 -25.40
CA PHE A 24 2.09 -14.98 -25.91
C PHE A 24 2.06 -14.66 -27.42
N LEU A 25 1.98 -15.71 -28.23
CA LEU A 25 1.64 -15.61 -29.65
C LEU A 25 0.17 -15.20 -29.75
N ASN A 26 -0.08 -13.97 -30.22
CA ASN A 26 -1.42 -13.57 -30.61
C ASN A 26 -1.60 -13.76 -32.12
N GLY A 27 -2.72 -14.35 -32.53
CA GLY A 27 -3.02 -14.85 -33.88
C GLY A 27 -3.27 -13.77 -34.94
N ASN A 28 -2.36 -12.80 -35.06
CA ASN A 28 -2.25 -11.88 -36.18
C ASN A 28 -0.76 -11.45 -36.28
N GLY A 29 0.01 -12.15 -37.10
CA GLY A 29 1.48 -12.06 -37.18
C GLY A 29 2.05 -10.67 -37.47
N ARG A 30 2.18 -9.82 -36.44
CA ARG A 30 2.93 -8.55 -36.48
C ARG A 30 3.82 -8.44 -35.24
N SER A 31 5.12 -8.63 -35.45
CA SER A 31 6.18 -8.39 -34.46
C SER A 31 6.56 -6.91 -34.47
N CYS A 32 6.17 -6.15 -33.46
CA CYS A 32 6.69 -4.80 -33.24
C CYS A 32 7.64 -4.82 -32.03
N ARG A 33 8.94 -4.96 -32.29
CA ARG A 33 10.00 -4.68 -31.33
C ARG A 33 10.20 -3.17 -31.28
N MET A 34 9.95 -2.51 -30.15
CA MET A 34 10.49 -1.17 -29.91
C MET A 34 10.84 -1.00 -28.43
N ASN A 35 12.14 -1.08 -28.14
CA ASN A 35 12.80 -0.24 -27.15
C ASN A 35 14.10 0.24 -27.78
N LEU A 36 14.13 1.50 -28.19
CA LEU A 36 15.38 2.20 -28.45
C LEU A 36 15.17 3.70 -28.19
N SER A 37 15.77 4.15 -27.10
CA SER A 37 16.14 5.53 -26.88
C SER A 37 16.96 6.06 -28.06
N CYS A 38 16.78 7.36 -28.36
CA CYS A 38 17.68 8.19 -29.17
C CYS A 38 17.52 8.09 -30.70
N TYR A 39 16.81 9.06 -31.29
CA TYR A 39 17.22 9.80 -32.51
C TYR A 39 16.57 11.18 -32.39
N ARG A 40 17.34 12.23 -32.08
CA ARG A 40 18.17 13.05 -32.98
C ARG A 40 17.41 14.29 -33.43
N SER A 41 17.92 15.40 -32.93
CA SER A 41 17.67 16.80 -33.28
C SER A 41 17.63 17.01 -34.79
N MET A 42 16.70 17.86 -35.25
CA MET A 42 16.78 18.53 -36.55
C MET A 42 16.65 20.03 -36.29
N THR A 43 17.69 20.76 -36.68
CA THR A 43 17.93 22.19 -36.54
C THR A 43 17.33 22.99 -37.71
N THR A 44 16.90 24.22 -37.41
CA THR A 44 16.97 25.47 -38.19
C THR A 44 16.70 25.43 -39.70
N VAL A 45 15.62 26.11 -40.11
CA VAL A 45 15.71 27.15 -41.15
C VAL A 45 14.98 28.39 -40.64
N GLY A 46 15.73 29.48 -40.50
CA GLY A 46 15.18 30.80 -40.22
C GLY A 46 14.56 31.39 -41.47
N ASN A 47 13.54 32.22 -41.27
CA ASN A 47 13.16 33.26 -42.22
C ASN A 47 13.02 34.55 -41.41
N PRO A 48 13.81 35.60 -41.68
CA PRO A 48 13.64 36.91 -41.06
C PRO A 48 12.73 37.81 -41.91
N ALA A 49 12.16 38.80 -41.24
CA ALA A 49 11.37 39.92 -41.76
C ALA A 49 9.89 39.63 -42.04
N GLU A 50 9.00 40.11 -41.16
CA GLU A 50 8.44 41.45 -41.31
C GLU A 50 7.90 41.95 -39.96
N ALA A 51 8.01 43.26 -39.75
CA ALA A 51 7.60 43.96 -38.55
C ALA A 51 6.23 44.61 -38.74
N SER A 52 5.37 44.56 -37.72
CA SER A 52 4.47 45.67 -37.38
C SER A 52 3.95 45.54 -35.95
N SER A 53 3.91 46.70 -35.31
CA SER A 53 3.31 47.04 -34.03
C SER A 53 1.80 46.79 -33.99
N GLU A 54 1.24 46.49 -32.81
CA GLU A 54 0.29 47.37 -32.11
C GLU A 54 -0.24 46.73 -30.82
N ASP A 55 -0.45 47.63 -29.86
CA ASP A 55 -0.98 47.48 -28.52
C ASP A 55 -2.45 47.00 -28.52
N SER A 56 -2.77 45.99 -27.72
CA SER A 56 -4.13 45.81 -27.20
C SER A 56 -4.15 44.80 -26.05
N SER A 57 -4.44 45.33 -24.86
CA SER A 57 -4.82 44.60 -23.66
C SER A 57 -6.01 43.65 -23.94
N ALA A 58 -5.72 42.36 -24.12
CA ALA A 58 -6.73 41.32 -24.03
C ALA A 58 -6.89 40.90 -22.55
N PRO A 59 -8.11 40.82 -22.00
CA PRO A 59 -8.30 40.22 -20.69
C PRO A 59 -7.87 38.77 -20.81
N VAL A 60 -6.89 38.34 -20.01
CA VAL A 60 -6.51 36.94 -19.91
C VAL A 60 -7.74 36.24 -19.36
N ALA A 61 -8.52 35.64 -20.26
CA ALA A 61 -9.70 34.89 -19.90
C ALA A 61 -9.31 33.93 -18.78
N ASP A 62 -10.10 33.92 -17.70
CA ASP A 62 -10.07 32.88 -16.67
C ASP A 62 -10.32 31.54 -17.35
N VAL A 63 -9.26 30.92 -17.89
CA VAL A 63 -9.34 29.60 -18.51
C VAL A 63 -9.59 28.64 -17.36
N PRO A 64 -10.78 28.01 -17.27
CA PRO A 64 -11.07 27.11 -16.17
C PRO A 64 -10.01 26.01 -16.17
N PRO A 65 -9.45 25.67 -15.00
CA PRO A 65 -8.39 24.69 -14.93
C PRO A 65 -8.88 23.39 -15.57
N ARG A 66 -8.15 22.92 -16.59
CA ARG A 66 -8.50 21.70 -17.32
C ARG A 66 -8.54 20.53 -16.33
N ILE A 67 -9.74 20.05 -16.01
CA ILE A 67 -9.95 18.93 -15.11
C ILE A 67 -9.36 17.68 -15.77
N LYS A 68 -8.19 17.24 -15.28
CA LYS A 68 -7.60 15.97 -15.71
C LYS A 68 -8.33 14.86 -14.96
N PHE A 69 -9.33 14.26 -15.60
CA PHE A 69 -9.98 13.07 -15.07
C PHE A 69 -8.92 12.00 -14.80
N LYS A 70 -8.88 11.51 -13.56
CA LYS A 70 -8.10 10.34 -13.21
C LYS A 70 -8.73 9.13 -13.91
N ARG A 71 -7.90 8.13 -14.25
CA ARG A 71 -8.40 6.82 -14.69
C ARG A 71 -9.35 6.25 -13.65
N LEU A 72 -10.39 5.55 -14.10
CA LEU A 72 -11.41 4.95 -13.24
C LEU A 72 -10.78 4.07 -12.15
N ASP A 73 -9.74 3.30 -12.45
CA ASP A 73 -9.03 2.47 -11.46
C ASP A 73 -8.44 3.28 -10.30
N LYS A 74 -7.91 4.47 -10.60
CA LYS A 74 -7.33 5.37 -9.60
C LYS A 74 -8.43 6.01 -8.76
N THR A 75 -9.53 6.41 -9.41
CA THR A 75 -10.69 6.97 -8.73
C THR A 75 -11.34 5.93 -7.81
N ALA A 76 -11.56 4.71 -8.29
CA ALA A 76 -12.09 3.60 -7.51
C ALA A 76 -11.18 3.26 -6.32
N ARG A 77 -9.86 3.15 -6.53
CA ARG A 77 -8.90 2.94 -5.43
C ARG A 77 -8.98 4.06 -4.40
N HIS A 78 -9.09 5.31 -4.85
CA HIS A 78 -9.18 6.46 -3.96
C HIS A 78 -10.47 6.45 -3.15
N ILE A 79 -11.61 6.14 -3.78
CA ILE A 79 -12.90 5.97 -3.10
C ILE A 79 -12.79 4.88 -2.03
N MET A 80 -12.21 3.72 -2.35
CA MET A 80 -12.03 2.65 -1.37
C MET A 80 -11.13 3.08 -0.19
N GLN A 81 -10.11 3.89 -0.43
CA GLN A 81 -9.26 4.43 0.64
C GLN A 81 -10.03 5.38 1.56
N ILE A 82 -10.90 6.21 0.98
CA ILE A 82 -11.76 7.14 1.73
C ILE A 82 -12.70 6.33 2.64
N LEU A 83 -13.43 5.36 2.09
CA LEU A 83 -14.35 4.52 2.85
C LEU A 83 -13.67 3.79 4.01
N ASN A 84 -12.47 3.25 3.78
CA ASN A 84 -11.69 2.60 4.84
C ASN A 84 -11.27 3.56 5.94
N LYS A 85 -10.93 4.81 5.58
CA LYS A 85 -10.51 5.82 6.54
C LYS A 85 -11.68 6.27 7.41
N GLU A 86 -12.81 6.59 6.79
CA GLU A 86 -14.05 7.00 7.47
C GLU A 86 -14.50 5.92 8.48
N ALA A 87 -14.57 4.66 8.03
CA ALA A 87 -14.99 3.57 8.91
C ALA A 87 -14.04 3.34 10.10
N VAL A 88 -12.73 3.58 9.94
CA VAL A 88 -11.77 3.50 11.06
C VAL A 88 -11.94 4.66 12.04
N GLU A 89 -12.23 5.87 11.55
CA GLU A 89 -12.46 7.04 12.40
C GLU A 89 -13.74 6.88 13.22
N GLU A 90 -14.81 6.33 12.65
CA GLU A 90 -16.05 6.01 13.37
C GLU A 90 -15.82 5.02 14.53
N VAL A 91 -15.11 3.92 14.26
CA VAL A 91 -14.81 2.90 15.29
C VAL A 91 -13.94 3.49 16.41
N ARG A 92 -12.94 4.31 16.06
CA ARG A 92 -12.08 4.99 17.05
C ARG A 92 -12.83 6.03 17.87
N GLY A 93 -13.86 6.66 17.32
CA GLY A 93 -14.75 7.56 18.06
C GLY A 93 -15.63 6.82 19.08
N GLN A 94 -16.02 5.58 18.78
CA GLN A 94 -16.85 4.76 19.67
C GLN A 94 -16.03 4.12 20.81
N ARG A 95 -14.77 3.75 20.56
CA ARG A 95 -13.93 3.00 21.51
C ARG A 95 -12.47 3.44 21.41
N GLU A 96 -11.84 3.64 22.57
CA GLU A 96 -10.40 3.86 22.64
C GLU A 96 -9.63 2.56 22.35
N ILE A 97 -8.92 2.52 21.23
CA ILE A 97 -8.12 1.37 20.81
C ILE A 97 -6.63 1.66 21.11
N PRO A 98 -5.97 0.87 21.97
CA PRO A 98 -4.55 1.04 22.26
C PRO A 98 -3.67 0.60 21.08
N ASP A 99 -2.46 1.15 20.98
CA ASP A 99 -1.50 0.74 19.95
C ASP A 99 -0.85 -0.60 20.28
N ILE A 100 -1.35 -1.67 19.65
CA ILE A 100 -0.88 -3.04 19.88
C ILE A 100 0.28 -3.37 18.93
N LYS A 101 1.44 -3.73 19.49
CA LYS A 101 2.62 -4.16 18.73
C LYS A 101 2.94 -5.64 18.98
N PRO A 102 3.58 -6.33 18.02
CA PRO A 102 4.14 -7.65 18.25
C PRO A 102 5.07 -7.66 19.48
N GLY A 103 5.00 -8.74 20.27
CA GLY A 103 5.74 -8.89 21.52
C GLY A 103 4.98 -8.40 22.77
N TYR A 104 3.84 -7.73 22.62
CA TYR A 104 3.05 -7.27 23.78
C TYR A 104 2.17 -8.40 24.31
N THR A 105 1.94 -8.42 25.63
CA THR A 105 0.94 -9.32 26.24
C THR A 105 -0.36 -8.55 26.42
N VAL A 106 -1.44 -9.07 25.85
CA VAL A 106 -2.74 -8.38 25.83
C VAL A 106 -3.78 -9.24 26.54
N ARG A 107 -4.66 -8.58 27.31
CA ARG A 107 -5.84 -9.19 27.92
C ARG A 107 -7.09 -8.66 27.24
N LEU A 108 -7.85 -9.56 26.64
CA LEU A 108 -9.07 -9.25 25.89
C LEU A 108 -10.28 -9.84 26.58
N LYS A 109 -11.38 -9.09 26.54
CA LYS A 109 -12.71 -9.54 26.94
C LYS A 109 -13.51 -9.74 25.65
N VAL A 110 -13.88 -10.99 25.38
CA VAL A 110 -14.62 -11.39 24.18
C VAL A 110 -16.00 -11.84 24.61
N GLU A 111 -17.02 -11.19 24.05
CA GLU A 111 -18.40 -11.65 24.12
C GLU A 111 -18.64 -12.59 22.95
N VAL A 112 -19.11 -13.80 23.25
CA VAL A 112 -19.34 -14.86 22.26
C VAL A 112 -20.85 -15.01 22.11
N PRO A 113 -21.41 -14.92 20.89
CA PRO A 113 -22.86 -14.84 20.67
C PRO A 113 -23.60 -16.09 21.17
N GLU A 114 -22.96 -17.26 21.17
CA GLU A 114 -23.51 -18.51 21.72
C GLU A 114 -23.59 -18.48 23.25
N ASN A 115 -22.68 -17.75 23.92
CA ASN A 115 -22.52 -17.73 25.37
C ASN A 115 -22.80 -16.34 25.94
N LYS A 116 -24.00 -15.80 25.70
CA LYS A 116 -24.41 -14.43 26.11
C LYS A 116 -24.34 -14.16 27.62
N ARG A 117 -24.30 -15.21 28.45
CA ARG A 117 -24.26 -15.07 29.91
C ARG A 117 -22.86 -14.77 30.46
N ARG A 118 -21.79 -15.00 29.68
CA ARG A 118 -20.42 -14.91 30.19
C ARG A 118 -19.47 -14.30 29.16
N VAL A 119 -18.72 -13.30 29.63
CA VAL A 119 -17.61 -12.72 28.86
C VAL A 119 -16.37 -13.60 29.02
N SER A 120 -15.84 -14.09 27.91
CA SER A 120 -14.62 -14.88 27.88
C SER A 120 -13.40 -13.99 27.94
N THR A 121 -12.43 -14.30 28.80
CA THR A 121 -11.17 -13.56 28.86
C THR A 121 -10.06 -14.35 28.17
N ILE A 122 -9.38 -13.71 27.21
CA ILE A 122 -8.23 -14.27 26.50
C ILE A 122 -6.99 -13.44 26.87
N ILE A 123 -5.95 -14.11 27.36
CA ILE A 123 -4.66 -13.50 27.67
C ILE A 123 -3.62 -14.23 26.85
N GLY A 124 -2.75 -13.49 26.17
CA GLY A 124 -1.68 -14.06 25.36
C GLY A 124 -0.74 -13.00 24.81
N THR A 125 0.35 -13.48 24.19
CA THR A 125 1.34 -12.63 23.54
C THR A 125 0.98 -12.41 22.08
N VAL A 126 1.09 -11.18 21.60
CA VAL A 126 0.86 -10.84 20.19
C VAL A 126 2.08 -11.27 19.39
N ILE A 127 1.86 -12.16 18.42
CA ILE A 127 2.94 -12.64 17.53
C ILE A 127 3.04 -11.76 16.30
N ALA A 128 1.90 -11.35 15.75
CA ALA A 128 1.83 -10.61 14.50
C ALA A 128 0.61 -9.69 14.46
N ARG A 129 0.73 -8.60 13.70
CA ARG A 129 -0.35 -7.66 13.40
C ARG A 129 -0.35 -7.38 11.89
N ARG A 130 -1.54 -7.40 11.28
CA ARG A 130 -1.77 -7.08 9.88
C ARG A 130 -2.60 -5.81 9.79
N ASN A 131 -2.02 -4.75 9.21
CA ASN A 131 -2.68 -3.46 9.03
C ASN A 131 -3.47 -3.45 7.72
N ALA A 132 -4.80 -3.41 7.80
CA ALA A 132 -5.70 -3.47 6.65
C ALA A 132 -6.95 -2.58 6.84
N GLY A 133 -6.75 -1.36 7.35
CA GLY A 133 -7.84 -0.42 7.62
C GLY A 133 -8.78 -0.96 8.71
N ILE A 134 -10.07 -1.09 8.39
CA ILE A 134 -11.07 -1.67 9.28
C ILE A 134 -10.87 -3.18 9.53
N HIS A 135 -10.25 -3.90 8.60
CA HIS A 135 -9.94 -5.32 8.76
C HIS A 135 -8.56 -5.58 9.36
N THR A 136 -8.06 -4.61 10.14
CA THR A 136 -6.81 -4.79 10.86
C THR A 136 -6.98 -5.94 11.85
N THR A 137 -6.07 -6.91 11.81
CA THR A 137 -6.14 -8.14 12.61
C THR A 137 -4.83 -8.37 13.33
N PHE A 138 -4.88 -9.09 14.44
CA PHE A 138 -3.70 -9.49 15.20
C PHE A 138 -3.82 -10.93 15.66
N ARG A 139 -2.66 -11.56 15.81
CA ARG A 139 -2.53 -12.98 16.20
C ARG A 139 -1.99 -13.07 17.61
N LEU A 140 -2.70 -13.79 18.46
CA LEU A 140 -2.30 -14.10 19.83
C LEU A 140 -1.83 -15.55 19.95
N ARG A 141 -0.83 -15.76 20.80
CA ARG A 141 -0.41 -17.07 21.29
C ARG A 141 -0.67 -17.18 22.77
N ARG A 142 -1.22 -18.31 23.21
CA ARG A 142 -1.30 -18.66 24.63
C ARG A 142 -1.19 -20.17 24.84
N MET A 143 -0.79 -20.56 26.05
CA MET A 143 -0.83 -21.96 26.49
C MET A 143 -2.17 -22.20 27.19
N VAL A 144 -2.92 -23.20 26.72
CA VAL A 144 -4.18 -23.64 27.35
C VAL A 144 -4.07 -25.13 27.60
N ALA A 145 -4.15 -25.55 28.88
CA ALA A 145 -4.10 -26.96 29.27
C ALA A 145 -2.91 -27.73 28.66
N GLY A 146 -1.74 -27.10 28.56
CA GLY A 146 -0.53 -27.71 27.99
C GLY A 146 -0.41 -27.66 26.48
N VAL A 147 -1.43 -27.17 25.75
CA VAL A 147 -1.42 -27.02 24.29
C VAL A 147 -1.25 -25.55 23.90
N GLY A 148 -0.37 -25.28 22.93
CA GLY A 148 -0.20 -23.95 22.35
C GLY A 148 -1.35 -23.63 21.41
N VAL A 149 -2.19 -22.66 21.77
CA VAL A 149 -3.31 -22.20 20.96
C VAL A 149 -3.00 -20.84 20.36
N GLU A 150 -3.20 -20.73 19.04
CA GLU A 150 -3.13 -19.45 18.33
C GLU A 150 -4.52 -18.97 17.95
N SER A 151 -4.76 -17.67 18.06
CA SER A 151 -6.05 -17.06 17.74
C SER A 151 -5.85 -15.79 16.93
N LEU A 152 -6.64 -15.61 15.86
CA LEU A 152 -6.66 -14.42 15.02
C LEU A 152 -7.90 -13.60 15.35
N LEU A 153 -7.71 -12.32 15.70
CA LEU A 153 -8.79 -11.43 16.11
C LEU A 153 -8.75 -10.11 15.32
N PRO A 154 -9.92 -9.52 14.98
CA PRO A 154 -10.01 -8.16 14.47
C PRO A 154 -9.75 -7.14 15.60
N LEU A 155 -9.20 -5.97 15.24
CA LEU A 155 -9.02 -4.83 16.13
C LEU A 155 -10.23 -3.90 16.16
#